data_AF-A0A3B1C0L7-F1
#
_entry.id   AF-A0A3B1C0L7-F1
#
_cell.length_a   1.000
_cell.length_b   1.000
_cell.length_c   1.000
_cell.angle_alpha   90.00
_cell.angle_beta   90.00
_cell.angle_gamma   90.00
#
_symmetry.space_group_name_H-M   'P 1'
#
loop_
_entity.id
_entity.type
_entity.pdbx_description
1 polymer ?
#
loop_
_entity_poly.entity_id
_entity_poly.type
_entity_poly.pdbx_seq_one_letter_code
_entity_poly.pdbx_strand_id
1 'polypeptide(L)' 'MKLLTVLLLIPLALTAQTSFSEDINLAYTNAMKGIHYAVANIPEKKNSISKELIDADKMVAKVKLSKEIGGVSVESIG' A
#
# COMPACT_ATOMS: atom_id res chain seq x y z
N MET A 1 19.57 34.77 -22.38
CA MET A 1 19.13 34.45 -21.00
C MET A 1 17.89 33.55 -20.93
N LYS A 2 16.86 33.74 -21.78
CA LYS A 2 15.63 32.92 -21.75
C LYS A 2 15.83 31.41 -22.06
N LEU A 3 16.81 31.05 -22.90
CA LEU A 3 17.11 29.63 -23.22
C LEU A 3 17.77 28.90 -22.05
N LEU A 4 18.59 29.58 -21.25
CA LEU A 4 19.33 29.00 -20.12
C LEU A 4 18.38 28.62 -18.98
N THR A 5 17.33 29.44 -18.76
CA THR A 5 16.26 29.16 -17.79
C THR A 5 15.42 27.94 -18.15
N VAL A 6 15.22 27.64 -19.44
CA VAL A 6 14.45 26.46 -19.87
C VAL A 6 15.26 25.17 -19.65
N LEU A 7 16.58 25.21 -19.85
CA LEU A 7 17.45 24.04 -19.65
C LEU A 7 17.54 23.61 -18.17
N LEU A 8 17.42 24.55 -17.24
CA LEU A 8 17.49 24.28 -15.79
C LEU A 8 16.22 23.62 -15.22
N LEU A 9 15.10 23.68 -15.94
CA LEU A 9 13.79 23.17 -15.48
C LEU A 9 13.54 21.69 -15.84
N ILE A 10 14.30 21.14 -16.80
CA ILE A 10 14.17 19.75 -17.25
C ILE A 10 14.45 18.72 -16.14
N PRO A 11 15.51 18.83 -15.30
CA PRO A 11 15.80 17.81 -14.29
C PRO A 11 14.74 17.72 -13.18
N LEU A 12 14.04 18.82 -12.86
CA LEU A 12 12.97 18.84 -11.85
C LEU A 12 11.75 18.01 -12.25
N ALA A 13 11.46 17.92 -13.55
CA ALA A 13 10.35 17.12 -14.06
C ALA A 13 10.65 15.61 -13.97
N LEU A 14 11.91 15.20 -14.17
CA LEU A 14 12.31 13.79 -14.07
C LEU A 14 12.28 13.29 -12.60
N THR A 15 12.64 14.13 -11.64
CA THR A 15 12.61 13.76 -10.20
C THR A 15 11.20 13.62 -9.64
N ALA A 16 10.21 14.35 -10.18
CA ALA A 16 8.82 14.24 -9.73
C ALA A 16 8.10 12.99 -10.25
N GLN A 17 8.47 12.52 -11.44
CA GLN A 17 7.90 11.30 -12.02
C GLN A 17 8.41 10.04 -11.32
N THR A 18 9.67 10.04 -10.90
CA THR A 18 10.29 8.92 -10.18
C THR A 18 9.66 8.76 -8.79
N SER A 19 9.46 9.86 -8.05
CA SER A 19 8.81 9.80 -6.73
C SER A 19 7.37 9.28 -6.79
N PHE A 20 6.58 9.66 -7.80
CA PHE A 20 5.20 9.18 -7.92
C PHE A 20 5.12 7.66 -8.16
N SER A 21 6.02 7.11 -8.99
CA SER A 21 6.06 5.67 -9.21
C SER A 21 6.50 4.91 -7.96
N GLU A 22 7.43 5.47 -7.19
CA GLU A 22 7.87 4.91 -5.91
C GLU A 22 6.73 4.89 -4.89
N ASP A 23 5.93 5.95 -4.81
CA ASP A 23 4.76 6.03 -3.92
C ASP A 23 3.72 4.95 -4.27
N ILE A 24 3.42 4.73 -5.56
CA ILE A 24 2.52 3.66 -5.99
C ILE A 24 3.07 2.29 -5.58
N ASN A 25 4.36 2.05 -5.83
CA ASN A 25 4.99 0.77 -5.49
C ASN A 25 4.98 0.52 -3.99
N LEU A 26 5.18 1.58 -3.19
CA LEU A 26 5.10 1.52 -1.74
C LEU A 26 3.68 1.15 -1.28
N ALA A 27 2.66 1.87 -1.77
CA ALA A 27 1.26 1.60 -1.42
C ALA A 27 0.84 0.17 -1.81
N TYR A 28 1.23 -0.28 -3.00
CA TYR A 28 0.99 -1.66 -3.45
C TYR A 28 1.68 -2.69 -2.53
N THR A 29 2.95 -2.49 -2.22
CA THR A 29 3.72 -3.37 -1.34
C THR A 29 3.10 -3.45 0.04
N ASN A 30 2.63 -2.32 0.56
CA ASN A 30 1.94 -2.23 1.83
C ASN A 30 0.60 -2.97 1.83
N ALA A 31 -0.23 -2.75 0.80
CA ALA A 31 -1.48 -3.48 0.64
C ALA A 31 -1.23 -5.00 0.58
N MET A 32 -0.17 -5.44 -0.10
CA MET A 32 0.23 -6.85 -0.17
C MET A 32 0.64 -7.44 1.19
N LYS A 33 1.29 -6.66 2.06
CA LYS A 33 1.57 -7.10 3.45
C LYS A 33 0.27 -7.40 4.20
N GLY A 34 -0.77 -6.58 4.02
CA GLY A 34 -2.09 -6.85 4.59
C GLY A 34 -2.73 -8.13 4.04
N ILE A 35 -2.62 -8.40 2.74
CA ILE A 35 -3.08 -9.66 2.13
C ILE A 35 -2.34 -10.86 2.74
N HIS A 36 -1.00 -10.79 2.86
CA HIS A 36 -0.21 -11.85 3.47
C HIS A 36 -0.63 -12.11 4.92
N TYR A 37 -0.84 -11.06 5.70
CA TYR A 37 -1.38 -11.18 7.06
C TYR A 37 -2.75 -11.86 7.05
N ALA A 38 -3.67 -11.46 6.18
CA ALA A 38 -5.02 -12.03 6.14
C ALA A 38 -4.99 -13.53 5.86
N VAL A 39 -4.21 -13.97 4.86
CA VAL A 39 -4.10 -15.39 4.50
C VAL A 39 -3.50 -16.21 5.66
N ALA A 40 -2.53 -15.65 6.39
CA ALA A 40 -1.92 -16.30 7.55
C ALA A 40 -2.86 -16.35 8.78
N ASN A 41 -3.91 -15.54 8.82
CA ASN A 41 -4.80 -15.37 9.98
C ASN A 41 -6.26 -15.75 9.69
N ILE A 42 -6.52 -16.56 8.66
CA ILE A 42 -7.88 -17.04 8.35
C ILE A 42 -8.46 -17.76 9.57
N PRO A 43 -9.56 -17.27 10.16
CA PRO A 43 -10.13 -17.89 11.35
C PRO A 43 -10.75 -19.25 11.00
N GLU A 44 -10.73 -20.19 11.95
CA GLU A 44 -11.34 -21.50 11.74
C GLU A 44 -12.86 -21.38 11.56
N LYS A 45 -13.50 -20.58 12.43
CA LYS A 45 -14.94 -20.33 12.46
C LYS A 45 -15.31 -19.02 11.79
N LYS A 46 -16.59 -18.82 11.50
CA LYS A 46 -17.14 -17.58 10.93
C LYS A 46 -16.87 -16.41 11.89
N ASN A 47 -15.92 -15.56 11.51
CA ASN A 47 -15.53 -14.38 12.27
C ASN A 47 -14.93 -13.32 11.34
N SER A 48 -14.84 -12.08 11.82
CA SER A 48 -14.12 -10.99 11.18
C SER A 48 -12.95 -10.52 12.05
N ILE A 49 -11.86 -10.13 11.39
CA ILE A 49 -10.65 -9.59 11.99
C ILE A 49 -10.36 -8.26 11.29
N SER A 50 -10.24 -7.20 12.06
CA SER A 50 -9.78 -5.89 11.59
C SER A 50 -8.47 -5.56 12.30
N LYS A 51 -7.40 -5.34 11.54
CA LYS A 51 -6.08 -5.09 12.10
C LYS A 51 -5.37 -3.97 11.34
N GLU A 52 -4.69 -3.12 12.10
CA GLU A 52 -3.74 -2.15 11.57
C GLU A 52 -2.33 -2.72 11.74
N LEU A 53 -1.59 -2.81 10.63
CA LEU A 53 -0.20 -3.20 10.59
C LEU A 53 0.63 -1.94 10.75
N ILE A 54 1.39 -1.87 11.85
CA ILE A 54 2.21 -0.72 12.21
C ILE A 54 3.67 -1.14 12.14
N ASP A 55 4.50 -0.32 11.51
CA ASP A 55 5.95 -0.46 11.47
C ASP A 55 6.59 0.92 11.69
N ALA A 56 7.62 0.97 12.53
CA ALA A 56 8.29 2.21 12.93
C ALA A 56 7.31 3.37 13.28
N ASP A 57 6.30 3.08 14.11
CA ASP A 57 5.24 4.02 14.54
C ASP A 57 4.39 4.61 13.40
N LYS A 58 4.41 3.99 12.22
CA LYS A 58 3.56 4.37 11.08
C LYS A 58 2.64 3.23 10.70
N MET A 59 1.39 3.56 10.38
CA MET A 59 0.47 2.59 9.79
C MET A 59 0.97 2.26 8.37
N VAL A 60 1.33 1.00 8.19
CA VAL A 60 1.78 0.44 6.91
C VAL A 60 0.59 -0.07 6.13
N ALA A 61 -0.34 -0.77 6.77
CA ALA A 61 -1.53 -1.26 6.09
C ALA A 61 -2.69 -1.44 7.07
N LYS A 62 -3.92 -1.37 6.56
CA LYS A 62 -5.13 -1.72 7.28
C LYS A 62 -5.80 -2.89 6.58
N VAL A 63 -6.00 -3.97 7.31
CA VAL A 63 -6.58 -5.20 6.78
C VAL A 63 -7.88 -5.53 7.49
N LYS A 64 -8.92 -5.85 6.71
CA LYS A 64 -10.15 -6.48 7.18
C LYS A 64 -10.28 -7.84 6.51
N LEU A 65 -10.41 -8.86 7.34
CA LEU A 65 -10.54 -10.25 6.96
C LEU A 65 -11.86 -10.77 7.50
N SER A 66 -12.73 -11.28 6.64
CA SER A 66 -14.03 -11.83 7.02
C SER A 66 -14.18 -13.22 6.44
N LYS A 67 -14.38 -14.22 7.31
CA LYS A 67 -14.72 -15.57 6.86
C LYS A 67 -16.22 -15.66 6.58
N GLU A 68 -16.55 -16.10 5.37
CA GLU A 68 -17.93 -16.25 4.90
C GLU A 68 -18.26 -17.71 4.62
N ILE A 69 -19.51 -18.00 4.25
CA ILE A 69 -19.90 -19.35 3.86
C ILE A 69 -19.26 -19.64 2.50
N GLY A 70 -18.36 -20.63 2.46
CA GLY A 70 -17.70 -21.06 1.22
C GLY A 70 -16.46 -20.26 0.82
N GLY A 71 -15.98 -19.33 1.65
CA GLY A 71 -14.81 -18.53 1.29
C GLY A 71 -14.37 -17.52 2.35
N VAL A 72 -13.50 -16.62 1.92
CA VAL A 72 -12.92 -15.55 2.74
C VAL A 72 -12.90 -14.27 1.91
N SER A 73 -13.40 -13.18 2.51
CA SER A 73 -13.31 -11.83 1.97
C SER A 73 -12.16 -11.09 2.65
N VAL A 74 -11.29 -10.47 1.84
CA VAL A 74 -10.13 -9.71 2.33
C VAL A 74 -10.13 -8.32 1.69
N GLU A 75 -10.08 -7.30 2.53
CA GLU A 75 -9.87 -5.90 2.16
C GLU A 75 -8.54 -5.44 2.76
N SER A 76 -7.62 -4.95 1.93
CA SER A 76 -6.33 -4.43 2.38
C SER A 76 -6.07 -3.06 1.78
N ILE A 77 -5.75 -2.09 2.64
CA ILE A 77 -5.46 -0.69 2.28
C ILE A 77 -4.01 -0.42 2.68
N GLY A 78 -3.20 0.10 1.76
CA GLY A 78 -1.76 0.36 1.93
C GLY A 78 -1.32 1.69 1.39
#